data_AF-A0A429E8Z1-F1
#
_entry.id   AF-A0A429E8Z1-F1
#
_cell.length_a   1.000
_cell.length_b   1.000
_cell.length_c   1.000
_cell.angle_alpha   90.00
_cell.angle_beta   90.00
_cell.angle_gamma   90.00
#
_symmetry.space_group_name_H-M   'P 1'
#
loop_
_entity.id
_entity.type
_entity.pdbx_description
1 polymer ?
#
loop_
_entity_poly.entity_id
_entity_poly.type
_entity_poly.pdbx_seq_one_letter_code
_entity_poly.pdbx_strand_id
1 'polypeptide(L)'
;MAFAITQTCCNDATCVSVCPVNCIHPTPDEPDFGTTEMLYVDPDTCIDCGACADACPVDAIFPADLLTGPLQVYAGINAAFYADREPVASVDPAPNFHRWSPPTFDRAIPSDFAPPDIAVVGTGPAGMYAVEDLLLHTNARVTLIDRLPVAGGLVRYGVAPDHPATKRIGETFSRLHEHPRLKMRLGTEIGRDVSVDELAERHDAVVYAVGASSARRLGLDGEDLPGSIAATTVVAWYNGHPDVPANAVDLSAERVVLVGTGNVALDVARILTADPDDLAGTTIATHALERLRTSKIREVVLLARRGPEDAAYTSPELLALAGRAGVPLVVDDADPRTTAAIEAGTGKAALLRDLGRETVDWTVPPGSDARRIVLRFHSAPTEIVGDTQVRGVRVTGQEGPVEIAAGQVVRAVGYRGVPVPGLPFDDDRGTIPNTAGRVDGRSGAYVVGWIKRGPSGGIGANRTCARETVATLLEDITSGALPVRARRSPVAALAARFRGR
;
A
#
# COMPACT_ATOMS: atom_id res chain seq x y z
N MET A 1 3.28 -31.85 -5.88
CA MET A 1 4.07 -30.96 -5.02
C MET A 1 3.34 -29.64 -4.89
N ALA A 2 3.17 -29.18 -3.64
CA ALA A 2 2.40 -27.99 -3.30
C ALA A 2 2.88 -26.72 -4.01
N PHE A 3 1.95 -25.79 -4.16
CA PHE A 3 2.27 -24.41 -4.54
C PHE A 3 2.68 -23.61 -3.29
N ALA A 4 3.44 -22.53 -3.49
CA ALA A 4 3.83 -21.59 -2.44
C ALA A 4 3.63 -20.15 -2.90
N ILE A 5 3.18 -19.30 -1.98
CA ILE A 5 2.98 -17.86 -2.19
C ILE A 5 4.26 -17.12 -1.79
N THR A 6 4.70 -16.19 -2.64
CA THR A 6 5.95 -15.43 -2.50
C THR A 6 5.70 -13.96 -2.11
N GLN A 7 6.78 -13.21 -1.87
CA GLN A 7 6.76 -11.77 -1.51
C GLN A 7 5.87 -10.89 -2.38
N THR A 8 5.66 -11.25 -3.65
CA THR A 8 4.88 -10.45 -4.58
C THR A 8 3.40 -10.36 -4.20
N CYS A 9 2.94 -11.22 -3.28
CA CYS A 9 1.54 -11.27 -2.85
C CYS A 9 1.04 -9.91 -2.38
N CYS A 10 -0.06 -9.46 -2.98
CA CYS A 10 -0.68 -8.17 -2.67
C CYS A 10 -1.93 -8.31 -1.79
N ASN A 11 -2.18 -9.50 -1.23
CA ASN A 11 -3.33 -9.87 -0.41
C ASN A 11 -4.70 -9.68 -1.09
N ASP A 12 -4.75 -9.64 -2.42
CA ASP A 12 -5.99 -9.48 -3.19
C ASP A 12 -7.00 -10.64 -3.02
N ALA A 13 -6.50 -11.83 -2.64
CA ALA A 13 -7.28 -13.02 -2.32
C ALA A 13 -8.13 -13.62 -3.45
N THR A 14 -7.97 -13.21 -4.71
CA THR A 14 -8.61 -13.91 -5.85
C THR A 14 -8.25 -15.40 -5.85
N CYS A 15 -7.02 -15.76 -5.48
CA CYS A 15 -6.57 -17.15 -5.37
C CYS A 15 -7.38 -18.01 -4.39
N VAL A 16 -7.98 -17.43 -3.34
CA VAL A 16 -8.80 -18.15 -2.35
C VAL A 16 -10.07 -18.68 -3.02
N SER A 17 -10.75 -17.84 -3.81
CA SER A 17 -12.02 -18.16 -4.46
C SER A 17 -11.94 -19.29 -5.50
N VAL A 18 -10.75 -19.61 -6.00
CA VAL A 18 -10.52 -20.65 -7.02
C VAL A 18 -9.85 -21.90 -6.45
N CYS A 19 -9.49 -21.90 -5.16
CA CYS A 19 -8.84 -23.04 -4.54
C CYS A 19 -9.84 -24.16 -4.25
N PRO A 20 -9.75 -25.33 -4.93
CA PRO A 20 -10.75 -26.39 -4.83
C PRO A 20 -10.79 -27.10 -3.47
N VAL A 21 -9.73 -26.92 -2.67
CA VAL A 21 -9.51 -27.57 -1.38
C VAL A 21 -9.33 -26.58 -0.23
N ASN A 22 -9.61 -25.29 -0.48
CA ASN A 22 -9.54 -24.21 0.50
C ASN A 22 -8.23 -24.21 1.33
N CYS A 23 -7.08 -24.43 0.68
CA CYS A 23 -5.79 -24.49 1.36
C CYS A 23 -5.07 -23.14 1.45
N ILE A 24 -5.73 -22.02 1.16
CA ILE A 24 -5.09 -20.69 1.11
C ILE A 24 -5.68 -19.79 2.19
N HIS A 25 -4.83 -19.36 3.13
CA HIS A 25 -5.23 -18.55 4.28
C HIS A 25 -4.28 -17.35 4.52
N PRO A 26 -4.75 -16.28 5.18
CA PRO A 26 -6.11 -16.09 5.65
C PRO A 26 -7.12 -15.81 4.52
N THR A 27 -8.35 -16.28 4.67
CA THR A 27 -9.46 -15.96 3.76
C THR A 27 -10.05 -14.58 4.11
N PRO A 28 -10.74 -13.88 3.18
CA PRO A 28 -11.31 -12.55 3.46
C PRO A 28 -12.27 -12.45 4.65
N ASP A 29 -12.84 -13.57 5.10
CA ASP A 29 -13.77 -13.63 6.23
C ASP A 29 -13.07 -14.00 7.55
N GLU A 30 -11.76 -14.28 7.51
CA GLU A 30 -10.96 -14.57 8.70
C GLU A 30 -10.42 -13.30 9.36
N PRO A 31 -10.31 -13.26 10.71
CA PRO A 31 -9.84 -12.08 11.44
C PRO A 31 -8.43 -11.61 11.05
N ASP A 32 -7.59 -12.55 10.64
CA ASP A 32 -6.20 -12.32 10.27
C ASP A 32 -6.07 -11.67 8.87
N PHE A 33 -7.15 -11.60 8.09
CA PHE A 33 -7.10 -11.05 6.74
C PHE A 33 -6.73 -9.57 6.72
N GLY A 34 -5.73 -9.24 5.90
CA GLY A 34 -5.21 -7.88 5.78
C GLY A 34 -4.33 -7.44 6.96
N THR A 35 -4.16 -8.28 7.99
CA THR A 35 -3.17 -8.09 9.06
C THR A 35 -1.94 -8.98 8.86
N THR A 36 -2.09 -10.13 8.18
CA THR A 36 -0.95 -10.93 7.74
C THR A 36 -0.14 -10.26 6.63
N GLU A 37 1.13 -10.63 6.59
CA GLU A 37 2.10 -10.06 5.65
C GLU A 37 1.86 -10.50 4.21
N MET A 38 1.35 -11.72 4.03
CA MET A 38 0.90 -12.29 2.77
C MET A 38 -0.21 -13.33 3.03
N LEU A 39 -0.66 -13.99 1.97
CA LEU A 39 -1.43 -15.24 2.06
C LEU A 39 -0.47 -16.44 1.97
N TYR A 40 -0.90 -17.58 2.47
CA TYR A 40 -0.08 -18.79 2.60
C TYR A 40 -0.86 -19.98 2.07
N VAL A 41 -0.17 -20.92 1.41
CA VAL A 41 -0.71 -22.20 0.96
C VAL A 41 -0.33 -23.28 1.97
N ASP A 42 -1.32 -24.04 2.45
CA ASP A 42 -1.08 -25.27 3.22
C ASP A 42 -0.55 -26.35 2.27
N PRO A 43 0.73 -26.77 2.43
CA PRO A 43 1.33 -27.75 1.54
C PRO A 43 0.76 -29.16 1.72
N ASP A 44 0.18 -29.48 2.88
CA ASP A 44 -0.36 -30.81 3.17
C ASP A 44 -1.78 -30.98 2.57
N THR A 45 -2.53 -29.88 2.44
CA THR A 45 -3.86 -29.86 1.82
C THR A 45 -3.82 -29.58 0.32
N CYS A 46 -2.79 -28.92 -0.19
CA CYS A 46 -2.66 -28.56 -1.61
C CYS A 46 -2.69 -29.80 -2.52
N ILE A 47 -3.52 -29.74 -3.58
CA ILE A 47 -3.65 -30.81 -4.60
C ILE A 47 -2.99 -30.46 -5.94
N ASP A 48 -2.19 -29.40 -5.97
CA ASP A 48 -1.29 -29.05 -7.08
C ASP A 48 -1.99 -28.77 -8.42
N CYS A 49 -3.25 -28.32 -8.38
CA CYS A 49 -4.03 -28.07 -9.58
C CYS A 49 -3.65 -26.79 -10.34
N GLY A 50 -2.92 -25.86 -9.71
CA GLY A 50 -2.46 -24.61 -10.31
C GLY A 50 -3.51 -23.50 -10.48
N ALA A 51 -4.79 -23.73 -10.17
CA ALA A 51 -5.86 -22.74 -10.34
C ALA A 51 -5.56 -21.39 -9.64
N CYS A 52 -4.95 -21.45 -8.45
CA CYS A 52 -4.56 -20.26 -7.70
C CYS A 52 -3.46 -19.44 -8.40
N ALA A 53 -2.52 -20.08 -9.10
CA ALA A 53 -1.46 -19.41 -9.83
C ALA A 53 -2.02 -18.64 -11.03
N ASP A 54 -2.91 -19.27 -11.81
CA ASP A 54 -3.57 -18.62 -12.95
C ASP A 54 -4.46 -17.43 -12.55
N ALA A 55 -5.08 -17.51 -11.37
CA ALA A 55 -5.96 -16.48 -10.87
C ALA A 55 -5.23 -15.33 -10.14
N CYS A 56 -3.93 -15.47 -9.85
CA CYS A 56 -3.19 -14.47 -9.10
C CYS A 56 -2.91 -13.24 -9.97
N PRO A 57 -3.40 -12.03 -9.63
CA PRO A 57 -3.25 -10.85 -10.49
C PRO A 57 -1.82 -10.28 -10.55
N VAL A 58 -0.90 -10.84 -9.76
CA VAL A 58 0.48 -10.37 -9.62
C VAL A 58 1.50 -11.50 -9.78
N ASP A 59 1.07 -12.70 -10.21
CA ASP A 59 1.83 -13.97 -10.24
C ASP A 59 2.73 -14.18 -9.01
N ALA A 60 2.12 -14.20 -7.84
CA ALA A 60 2.84 -14.46 -6.59
C ALA A 60 2.97 -15.95 -6.25
N ILE A 61 2.33 -16.85 -7.01
CA ILE A 61 2.14 -18.25 -6.63
C ILE A 61 2.83 -19.18 -7.64
N PHE A 62 3.73 -20.03 -7.14
CA PHE A 62 4.54 -20.92 -7.97
C PHE A 62 4.55 -22.34 -7.39
N PRO A 63 4.78 -23.39 -8.20
CA PRO A 63 5.13 -24.71 -7.69
C PRO A 63 6.36 -24.59 -6.79
N ALA A 64 6.31 -25.15 -5.57
CA ALA A 64 7.35 -24.96 -4.57
C ALA A 64 8.73 -25.50 -5.02
N ASP A 65 8.74 -26.53 -5.86
CA ASP A 65 9.94 -27.14 -6.43
C ASP A 65 10.58 -26.33 -7.57
N LEU A 66 9.85 -25.38 -8.16
CA LEU A 66 10.36 -24.46 -9.18
C LEU A 66 10.90 -23.15 -8.61
N LEU A 67 10.82 -22.95 -7.28
CA LEU A 67 11.40 -21.79 -6.62
C LEU A 67 12.93 -21.85 -6.67
N THR A 68 13.56 -20.77 -7.10
CA THR A 68 15.02 -20.67 -7.25
C THR A 68 15.57 -19.43 -6.57
N GLY A 69 16.87 -19.48 -6.23
CA GLY A 69 17.58 -18.36 -5.62
C GLY A 69 16.89 -17.85 -4.35
N PRO A 70 16.71 -16.52 -4.19
CA PRO A 70 16.09 -15.92 -3.01
C PRO A 70 14.66 -16.41 -2.73
N LEU A 71 13.95 -16.97 -3.71
CA LEU A 71 12.57 -17.41 -3.54
C LEU A 71 12.44 -18.78 -2.87
N GLN A 72 13.51 -19.57 -2.76
CA GLN A 72 13.45 -20.93 -2.19
C GLN A 72 12.93 -20.99 -0.76
N VAL A 73 13.14 -19.92 0.01
CA VAL A 73 12.68 -19.82 1.41
C VAL A 73 11.15 -19.85 1.53
N TYR A 74 10.41 -19.45 0.49
CA TYR A 74 8.95 -19.31 0.57
C TYR A 74 8.22 -20.63 0.73
N ALA A 75 8.77 -21.76 0.25
CA ALA A 75 8.20 -23.08 0.53
C ALA A 75 8.12 -23.35 2.04
N GLY A 76 9.21 -23.09 2.77
CA GLY A 76 9.26 -23.23 4.23
C GLY A 76 8.40 -22.20 4.95
N ILE A 77 8.34 -20.96 4.48
CA ILE A 77 7.50 -19.91 5.07
C ILE A 77 6.00 -20.24 4.96
N ASN A 78 5.57 -20.78 3.83
CA ASN A 78 4.18 -21.22 3.64
C ASN A 78 3.83 -22.36 4.61
N ALA A 79 4.68 -23.39 4.70
CA ALA A 79 4.49 -24.49 5.64
C ALA A 79 4.47 -24.02 7.11
N ALA A 80 5.39 -23.13 7.49
CA ALA A 80 5.54 -22.64 8.86
C ALA A 80 4.30 -21.87 9.36
N PHE A 81 3.53 -21.25 8.47
CA PHE A 81 2.28 -20.57 8.84
C PHE A 81 1.25 -21.53 9.45
N TYR A 82 1.27 -22.80 9.05
CA TYR A 82 0.33 -23.83 9.52
C TYR A 82 0.89 -24.72 10.64
N ALA A 83 2.22 -24.78 10.80
CA ALA A 83 2.88 -25.71 11.73
C ALA A 83 2.39 -25.63 13.19
N ASP A 84 2.08 -24.42 13.67
CA ASP A 84 1.65 -24.18 15.06
C ASP A 84 0.17 -23.78 15.16
N ARG A 85 -0.61 -23.95 14.09
CA ARG A 85 -2.03 -23.59 14.05
C ARG A 85 -2.89 -24.84 14.06
N GLU A 86 -3.94 -24.82 14.87
CA GLU A 86 -5.00 -25.81 14.72
C GLU A 86 -5.53 -25.71 13.29
N PRO A 87 -5.73 -26.84 12.59
CA PRO A 87 -6.36 -26.84 11.28
C PRO A 87 -7.64 -26.02 11.38
N VAL A 88 -7.76 -24.97 10.55
CA VAL A 88 -9.00 -24.20 10.50
C VAL A 88 -10.08 -25.21 10.13
N ALA A 89 -10.94 -25.54 11.08
CA ALA A 89 -12.05 -26.46 10.86
C ALA A 89 -12.93 -25.80 9.81
N SER A 90 -12.73 -26.17 8.55
CA SER A 90 -13.55 -25.69 7.44
C SER A 90 -14.98 -26.06 7.79
N VAL A 91 -15.86 -25.06 7.89
CA VAL A 91 -17.30 -25.30 8.07
C VAL A 91 -17.84 -26.16 6.91
N ASP A 92 -17.11 -26.19 5.78
CA ASP A 92 -17.35 -27.05 4.62
C ASP A 92 -16.02 -27.65 4.09
N PRO A 93 -15.82 -28.98 4.12
CA PRO A 93 -14.51 -29.64 3.89
C PRO A 93 -13.94 -29.58 2.46
N ALA A 94 -14.61 -28.90 1.52
CA ALA A 94 -14.04 -28.45 0.24
C ALA A 94 -15.13 -27.73 -0.56
N PRO A 95 -14.83 -26.63 -1.29
CA PRO A 95 -15.78 -26.05 -2.23
C PRO A 95 -16.17 -27.01 -3.37
N ASN A 96 -15.48 -28.14 -3.57
CA ASN A 96 -15.87 -29.16 -4.54
C ASN A 96 -16.79 -30.27 -3.99
N PHE A 97 -16.85 -30.44 -2.67
CA PHE A 97 -17.65 -31.50 -2.02
C PHE A 97 -18.75 -30.97 -1.11
N HIS A 98 -19.01 -29.65 -1.14
CA HIS A 98 -20.13 -29.05 -0.45
C HIS A 98 -21.43 -29.76 -0.84
N ARG A 99 -22.27 -30.07 0.14
CA ARG A 99 -23.66 -30.45 -0.16
C ARG A 99 -24.29 -29.22 -0.80
N TRP A 100 -24.78 -29.39 -2.03
CA TRP A 100 -25.51 -28.34 -2.73
C TRP A 100 -26.58 -27.76 -1.81
N SER A 101 -26.38 -26.52 -1.39
CA SER A 101 -27.31 -25.73 -0.59
C SER A 101 -28.04 -24.75 -1.50
N PRO A 102 -29.22 -24.25 -1.10
CA PRO A 102 -29.86 -23.17 -1.84
C PRO A 102 -28.89 -22.00 -2.01
N PRO A 103 -28.82 -21.37 -3.20
CA PRO A 103 -27.92 -20.25 -3.41
C PRO A 103 -28.25 -19.14 -2.43
N THR A 104 -27.27 -18.77 -1.61
CA THR A 104 -27.32 -17.59 -0.75
C THR A 104 -26.71 -16.42 -1.51
N PHE A 105 -27.43 -15.29 -1.53
CA PHE A 105 -26.94 -14.06 -2.13
C PHE A 105 -26.65 -13.06 -1.02
N ASP A 106 -25.40 -12.61 -0.93
CA ASP A 106 -24.97 -11.62 0.07
C ASP A 106 -25.71 -10.28 -0.07
N ARG A 107 -26.28 -10.02 -1.25
CA ARG A 107 -27.03 -8.80 -1.56
C ARG A 107 -28.32 -9.13 -2.29
N ALA A 108 -29.43 -8.65 -1.76
CA ALA A 108 -30.73 -8.69 -2.43
C ALA A 108 -31.01 -7.33 -3.09
N ILE A 109 -30.76 -7.23 -4.40
CA ILE A 109 -31.10 -6.05 -5.19
C ILE A 109 -32.47 -6.28 -5.84
N PRO A 110 -33.46 -5.38 -5.63
CA PRO A 110 -34.77 -5.50 -6.27
C PRO A 110 -34.66 -5.56 -7.80
N SER A 111 -35.57 -6.30 -8.46
CA SER A 111 -35.54 -6.42 -9.92
C SER A 111 -35.86 -5.11 -10.65
N ASP A 112 -36.53 -4.18 -9.98
CA ASP A 112 -36.86 -2.83 -10.45
C ASP A 112 -35.83 -1.77 -9.99
N PHE A 113 -34.65 -2.19 -9.51
CA PHE A 113 -33.58 -1.29 -9.07
C PHE A 113 -33.20 -0.28 -10.16
N ALA A 114 -33.56 0.97 -9.94
CA ALA A 114 -33.31 2.06 -10.87
C ALA A 114 -31.80 2.30 -11.00
N PRO A 115 -31.22 2.45 -12.22
CA PRO A 115 -29.79 2.63 -12.41
C PRO A 115 -29.24 3.89 -11.72
N PRO A 116 -28.50 3.79 -10.60
CA PRO A 116 -27.96 4.97 -9.93
C PRO A 116 -26.79 5.56 -10.74
N ASP A 117 -26.65 6.88 -10.68
CA ASP A 117 -25.48 7.63 -11.19
C ASP A 117 -24.51 7.88 -10.04
N ILE A 118 -23.33 7.27 -10.08
CA ILE A 118 -22.37 7.29 -8.97
C ILE A 118 -21.06 7.91 -9.44
N ALA A 119 -20.55 8.90 -8.70
CA ALA A 119 -19.18 9.37 -8.87
C ALA A 119 -18.23 8.61 -7.96
N VAL A 120 -17.06 8.24 -8.47
CA VAL A 120 -15.94 7.70 -7.67
C VAL A 120 -14.74 8.62 -7.84
N VAL A 121 -14.25 9.18 -6.74
CA VAL A 121 -13.16 10.18 -6.73
C VAL A 121 -11.85 9.53 -6.30
N GLY A 122 -10.98 9.26 -7.26
CA GLY A 122 -9.68 8.60 -7.10
C GLY A 122 -9.61 7.29 -7.88
N THR A 123 -8.54 7.12 -8.66
CA THR A 123 -8.29 5.93 -9.52
C THR A 123 -7.31 4.94 -8.91
N GLY A 124 -7.01 5.05 -7.61
CA GLY A 124 -6.23 4.05 -6.89
C GLY A 124 -7.02 2.75 -6.67
N PRO A 125 -6.39 1.70 -6.10
CA PRO A 125 -7.02 0.40 -5.89
C PRO A 125 -8.38 0.45 -5.21
N ALA A 126 -8.53 1.23 -4.13
CA ALA A 126 -9.80 1.33 -3.42
C ALA A 126 -10.94 1.86 -4.29
N GLY A 127 -10.65 2.87 -5.12
CA GLY A 127 -11.61 3.39 -6.09
C GLY A 127 -11.95 2.34 -7.14
N MET A 128 -10.93 1.68 -7.69
CA MET A 128 -11.13 0.66 -8.72
C MET A 128 -11.88 -0.58 -8.23
N TYR A 129 -11.68 -1.04 -6.99
CA TYR A 129 -12.49 -2.11 -6.41
C TYR A 129 -13.94 -1.67 -6.18
N ALA A 130 -14.19 -0.42 -5.79
CA ALA A 130 -15.56 0.10 -5.69
C ALA A 130 -16.22 0.19 -7.08
N VAL A 131 -15.48 0.63 -8.10
CA VAL A 131 -15.93 0.64 -9.50
C VAL A 131 -16.24 -0.77 -9.99
N GLU A 132 -15.36 -1.73 -9.74
CA GLU A 132 -15.55 -3.14 -10.10
C GLU A 132 -16.84 -3.68 -9.49
N ASP A 133 -17.02 -3.54 -8.18
CA ASP A 133 -18.19 -4.05 -7.48
C ASP A 133 -19.48 -3.41 -8.02
N LEU A 134 -19.50 -2.08 -8.20
CA LEU A 134 -20.65 -1.37 -8.78
C LEU A 134 -20.98 -1.82 -10.21
N LEU A 135 -19.97 -2.00 -11.06
CA LEU A 135 -20.18 -2.37 -12.45
C LEU A 135 -20.57 -3.84 -12.62
N LEU A 136 -19.97 -4.75 -11.86
CA LEU A 136 -20.22 -6.18 -12.03
C LEU A 136 -21.49 -6.67 -11.33
N HIS A 137 -21.94 -6.00 -10.26
CA HIS A 137 -23.08 -6.48 -9.47
C HIS A 137 -24.34 -5.60 -9.56
N THR A 138 -24.29 -4.50 -10.32
CA THR A 138 -25.44 -3.60 -10.46
C THR A 138 -25.57 -3.07 -11.88
N ASN A 139 -26.65 -2.33 -12.15
CA ASN A 139 -26.86 -1.57 -13.39
C ASN A 139 -26.39 -0.10 -13.29
N ALA A 140 -25.63 0.27 -12.24
CA ALA A 140 -25.12 1.62 -12.01
C ALA A 140 -24.31 2.19 -13.18
N ARG A 141 -24.34 3.51 -13.31
CA ARG A 141 -23.45 4.28 -14.18
C ARG A 141 -22.42 4.97 -13.31
N VAL A 142 -21.16 4.91 -13.72
CA VAL A 142 -20.03 5.36 -12.89
C VAL A 142 -19.28 6.47 -13.60
N THR A 143 -19.07 7.60 -12.91
CA THR A 143 -18.11 8.63 -13.31
C THR A 143 -16.87 8.50 -12.43
N LEU A 144 -15.78 8.00 -12.98
CA LEU A 144 -14.50 7.84 -12.30
C LEU A 144 -13.65 9.10 -12.51
N ILE A 145 -13.32 9.79 -11.43
CA ILE A 145 -12.67 11.12 -11.45
C ILE A 145 -11.30 11.02 -10.79
N ASP A 146 -10.28 11.62 -11.38
CA ASP A 146 -8.97 11.79 -10.74
C ASP A 146 -8.40 13.17 -11.02
N ARG A 147 -7.66 13.72 -10.05
CA ARG A 147 -6.92 14.97 -10.21
C ARG A 147 -5.71 14.79 -11.13
N LEU A 148 -5.15 13.57 -11.19
CA LEU A 148 -3.98 13.26 -11.99
C LEU A 148 -4.35 13.02 -13.46
N PRO A 149 -3.44 13.32 -14.40
CA PRO A 149 -3.68 13.09 -15.83
C PRO A 149 -3.62 11.61 -16.22
N VAL A 150 -3.16 10.73 -15.33
CA VAL A 150 -3.02 9.29 -15.57
C VAL A 150 -3.52 8.52 -14.36
N ALA A 151 -4.35 7.50 -14.61
CA ALA A 151 -4.95 6.66 -13.58
C ALA A 151 -3.92 5.75 -12.86
N GLY A 152 -4.32 5.23 -11.69
CA GLY A 152 -3.63 4.13 -10.99
C GLY A 152 -3.20 4.45 -9.57
N GLY A 153 -3.30 5.70 -9.11
CA GLY A 153 -2.93 6.10 -7.75
C GLY A 153 -1.56 5.55 -7.32
N LEU A 154 -1.50 4.96 -6.12
CA LEU A 154 -0.25 4.40 -5.59
C LEU A 154 0.21 3.09 -6.27
N VAL A 155 -0.60 2.41 -7.07
CA VAL A 155 -0.08 1.31 -7.91
C VAL A 155 0.92 1.87 -8.93
N ARG A 156 0.62 3.05 -9.47
CA ARG A 156 1.51 3.75 -10.41
C ARG A 156 2.61 4.52 -9.68
N TYR A 157 2.23 5.33 -8.70
CA TYR A 157 3.10 6.34 -8.09
C TYR A 157 3.67 5.97 -6.71
N GLY A 158 3.30 4.81 -6.18
CA GLY A 158 3.73 4.32 -4.85
C GLY A 158 4.60 3.08 -4.93
N VAL A 159 4.07 2.00 -5.51
CA VAL A 159 4.80 0.72 -5.67
C VAL A 159 6.14 0.96 -6.36
N ALA A 160 7.21 0.43 -5.77
CA ALA A 160 8.57 0.66 -6.22
C ALA A 160 8.78 0.16 -7.68
N PRO A 161 9.65 0.81 -8.47
CA PRO A 161 9.84 0.46 -9.88
C PRO A 161 10.46 -0.93 -10.09
N ASP A 162 11.20 -1.43 -9.10
CA ASP A 162 11.76 -2.79 -9.02
C ASP A 162 10.74 -3.83 -8.52
N HIS A 163 9.47 -3.43 -8.33
CA HIS A 163 8.33 -4.31 -8.00
C HIS A 163 7.32 -4.39 -9.17
N PRO A 164 7.76 -4.73 -10.41
CA PRO A 164 6.89 -4.70 -11.58
C PRO A 164 5.71 -5.67 -11.45
N ALA A 165 5.92 -6.81 -10.81
CA ALA A 165 4.91 -7.84 -10.65
C ALA A 165 3.71 -7.35 -9.82
N THR A 166 3.93 -6.59 -8.74
CA THR A 166 2.87 -5.97 -7.94
C THR A 166 2.11 -4.89 -8.72
N LYS A 167 2.76 -4.18 -9.66
CA LYS A 167 2.09 -3.18 -10.51
C LYS A 167 1.07 -3.78 -11.48
N ARG A 168 1.16 -5.08 -11.78
CA ARG A 168 0.24 -5.77 -12.72
C ARG A 168 -1.22 -5.81 -12.28
N ILE A 169 -1.51 -5.62 -10.99
CA ILE A 169 -2.91 -5.41 -10.55
C ILE A 169 -3.58 -4.24 -11.30
N GLY A 170 -2.79 -3.25 -11.74
CA GLY A 170 -3.27 -2.15 -12.56
C GLY A 170 -3.86 -2.61 -13.91
N GLU A 171 -3.37 -3.72 -14.46
CA GLU A 171 -3.90 -4.31 -15.71
C GLU A 171 -5.31 -4.86 -15.49
N THR A 172 -5.56 -5.52 -14.36
CA THR A 172 -6.91 -5.98 -13.97
C THR A 172 -7.87 -4.81 -13.89
N PHE A 173 -7.48 -3.72 -13.24
CA PHE A 173 -8.29 -2.51 -13.14
C PHE A 173 -8.51 -1.84 -14.50
N SER A 174 -7.50 -1.82 -15.36
CA SER A 174 -7.56 -1.13 -16.65
C SER A 174 -8.65 -1.67 -17.58
N ARG A 175 -9.02 -2.95 -17.43
CA ARG A 175 -10.11 -3.59 -18.20
C ARG A 175 -11.46 -2.90 -17.98
N LEU A 176 -11.67 -2.27 -16.81
CA LEU A 176 -12.90 -1.56 -16.49
C LEU A 176 -12.95 -0.15 -17.06
N HIS A 177 -11.82 0.42 -17.50
CA HIS A 177 -11.77 1.78 -18.04
C HIS A 177 -12.59 1.95 -19.32
N GLU A 178 -12.78 0.86 -20.08
CA GLU A 178 -13.53 0.84 -21.33
C GLU A 178 -14.97 0.34 -21.16
N HIS A 179 -15.39 0.04 -19.93
CA HIS A 179 -16.73 -0.47 -19.66
C HIS A 179 -17.80 0.55 -20.10
N PRO A 180 -18.87 0.16 -20.82
CA PRO A 180 -19.81 1.10 -21.45
C PRO A 180 -20.62 1.96 -20.47
N ARG A 181 -20.68 1.55 -19.20
CA ARG A 181 -21.32 2.31 -18.10
C ARG A 181 -20.35 3.19 -17.31
N LEU A 182 -19.06 3.18 -17.64
CA LEU A 182 -18.04 3.99 -17.00
C LEU A 182 -17.68 5.21 -17.86
N LYS A 183 -17.52 6.36 -17.20
CA LYS A 183 -16.96 7.58 -17.79
C LYS A 183 -15.77 8.01 -16.96
N MET A 184 -14.59 8.09 -17.57
CA MET A 184 -13.39 8.56 -16.89
C MET A 184 -13.19 10.07 -17.09
N ARG A 185 -12.78 10.76 -16.03
CA ARG A 185 -12.45 12.20 -15.98
C ARG A 185 -11.14 12.42 -15.21
N LEU A 186 -10.04 12.44 -15.95
CA LEU A 186 -8.70 12.71 -15.42
C LEU A 186 -8.40 14.21 -15.44
N GLY A 187 -7.45 14.66 -14.63
CA GLY A 187 -7.07 16.07 -14.53
C GLY A 187 -8.11 16.98 -13.87
N THR A 188 -9.03 16.42 -13.07
CA THR A 188 -10.09 17.17 -12.37
C THR A 188 -9.98 16.96 -10.87
N GLU A 189 -9.65 18.03 -10.13
CA GLU A 189 -9.46 17.97 -8.68
C GLU A 189 -10.75 18.37 -7.93
N ILE A 190 -11.32 17.42 -7.19
CA ILE A 190 -12.49 17.67 -6.35
C ILE A 190 -12.11 18.50 -5.12
N GLY A 191 -12.87 19.56 -4.87
CA GLY A 191 -12.58 20.59 -3.86
C GLY A 191 -11.85 21.81 -4.41
N ARG A 192 -11.30 21.74 -5.64
CA ARG A 192 -10.68 22.88 -6.34
C ARG A 192 -11.40 23.22 -7.65
N ASP A 193 -11.46 22.25 -8.56
CA ASP A 193 -12.01 22.45 -9.90
C ASP A 193 -13.53 22.19 -9.95
N VAL A 194 -14.00 21.27 -9.11
CA VAL A 194 -15.43 20.97 -8.86
C VAL A 194 -15.62 20.79 -7.37
N SER A 195 -16.60 21.49 -6.78
CA SER A 195 -16.91 21.34 -5.36
C SER A 195 -17.60 20.02 -5.04
N VAL A 196 -17.52 19.60 -3.78
CA VAL A 196 -18.26 18.43 -3.26
C VAL A 196 -19.77 18.58 -3.46
N ASP A 197 -20.30 19.79 -3.28
CA ASP A 197 -21.74 20.06 -3.42
C ASP A 197 -22.19 19.96 -4.88
N GLU A 198 -21.44 20.54 -5.82
CA GLU A 198 -21.72 20.39 -7.26
C GLU A 198 -21.65 18.93 -7.71
N LEU A 199 -20.76 18.13 -7.12
CA LEU A 199 -20.64 16.72 -7.44
C LEU A 199 -21.85 15.92 -6.92
N ALA A 200 -22.29 16.20 -5.69
CA ALA A 200 -23.49 15.65 -5.08
C ALA A 200 -24.77 16.11 -5.80
N GLU A 201 -24.81 17.30 -6.37
CA GLU A 201 -25.92 17.78 -7.20
C GLU A 201 -26.00 17.06 -8.55
N ARG A 202 -24.95 16.40 -9.02
CA ARG A 202 -24.90 15.74 -10.34
C ARG A 202 -25.08 14.23 -10.28
N HIS A 203 -24.79 13.61 -9.14
CA HIS A 203 -24.82 12.17 -8.94
C HIS A 203 -25.79 11.82 -7.82
N ASP A 204 -26.31 10.59 -7.83
CA ASP A 204 -27.13 10.07 -6.74
C ASP A 204 -26.26 9.75 -5.51
N ALA A 205 -25.01 9.33 -5.73
CA ALA A 205 -24.02 9.09 -4.68
C ALA A 205 -22.60 9.48 -5.14
N VAL A 206 -21.71 9.76 -4.18
CA VAL A 206 -20.30 10.00 -4.40
C VAL A 206 -19.46 9.14 -3.46
N VAL A 207 -18.51 8.37 -4.00
CA VAL A 207 -17.54 7.57 -3.25
C VAL A 207 -16.17 8.23 -3.34
N TYR A 208 -15.63 8.68 -2.22
CA TYR A 208 -14.31 9.29 -2.10
C TYR A 208 -13.24 8.23 -1.81
N ALA A 209 -12.38 8.01 -2.79
CA ALA A 209 -11.26 7.08 -2.78
C ALA A 209 -9.91 7.82 -2.89
N VAL A 210 -9.80 8.98 -2.23
CA VAL A 210 -8.67 9.91 -2.37
C VAL A 210 -7.37 9.45 -1.69
N GLY A 211 -7.42 8.33 -0.96
CA GLY A 211 -6.26 7.72 -0.32
C GLY A 211 -5.61 8.60 0.75
N ALA A 212 -4.29 8.46 0.92
CA ALA A 212 -3.49 9.30 1.79
C ALA A 212 -2.27 9.79 1.00
N SER A 213 -2.21 11.10 0.73
CA SER A 213 -1.24 11.71 -0.19
C SER A 213 -0.14 12.51 0.51
N SER A 214 -0.26 12.74 1.82
CA SER A 214 0.75 13.45 2.62
C SER A 214 1.50 12.49 3.54
N ALA A 215 2.52 13.00 4.24
CA ALA A 215 3.30 12.24 5.21
C ALA A 215 2.99 12.71 6.64
N ARG A 216 3.12 11.80 7.60
CA ARG A 216 3.14 12.17 9.03
C ARG A 216 4.41 12.96 9.34
N ARG A 217 4.26 13.96 10.21
CA ARG A 217 5.38 14.70 10.79
C ARG A 217 5.94 13.96 12.00
N LEU A 218 7.24 14.13 12.24
CA LEU A 218 7.91 13.70 13.46
C LEU A 218 7.62 14.67 14.61
N GLY A 219 7.43 15.96 14.32
CA GLY A 219 7.22 16.98 15.35
C GLY A 219 8.49 17.26 16.16
N LEU A 220 9.64 17.22 15.49
CA LEU A 220 10.96 17.44 16.09
C LEU A 220 11.55 18.76 15.61
N ASP A 221 12.41 19.34 16.44
CA ASP A 221 13.22 20.49 16.04
C ASP A 221 14.14 20.13 14.85
N GLY A 222 14.27 21.08 13.93
CA GLY A 222 15.02 20.92 12.68
C GLY A 222 14.32 20.08 11.60
N GLU A 223 13.07 19.63 11.82
CA GLU A 223 12.35 18.80 10.84
C GLU A 223 12.17 19.48 9.48
N ASP A 224 12.09 20.81 9.45
CA ASP A 224 11.91 21.61 8.24
C ASP A 224 13.23 22.06 7.59
N LEU A 225 14.39 21.61 8.09
CA LEU A 225 15.70 21.92 7.50
C LEU A 225 15.83 21.33 6.07
N PRO A 226 16.46 22.05 5.13
CA PRO A 226 16.88 21.46 3.86
C PRO A 226 17.68 20.17 4.06
N GLY A 227 17.31 19.10 3.35
CA GLY A 227 17.85 17.75 3.55
C GLY A 227 16.99 16.85 4.45
N SER A 228 15.95 17.39 5.08
CA SER A 228 14.94 16.64 5.84
C SER A 228 13.67 16.50 4.99
N ILE A 229 13.45 15.34 4.37
CA ILE A 229 12.31 15.10 3.45
C ILE A 229 11.45 13.92 3.88
N ALA A 230 10.23 13.83 3.35
CA ALA A 230 9.37 12.68 3.59
C ALA A 230 9.71 11.53 2.64
N ALA A 231 9.54 10.28 3.10
CA ALA A 231 9.68 9.11 2.23
C ALA A 231 8.69 9.16 1.05
N THR A 232 7.50 9.71 1.26
CA THR A 232 6.49 9.90 0.20
C THR A 232 7.00 10.79 -0.93
N THR A 233 7.84 11.79 -0.63
CA THR A 233 8.50 12.64 -1.64
C THR A 233 9.51 11.84 -2.45
N VAL A 234 10.35 11.03 -1.81
CA VAL A 234 11.34 10.18 -2.49
C VAL A 234 10.65 9.15 -3.39
N VAL A 235 9.60 8.51 -2.89
CA VAL A 235 8.78 7.54 -3.63
C VAL A 235 8.13 8.18 -4.85
N ALA A 236 7.46 9.32 -4.64
CA ALA A 236 6.82 10.06 -5.71
C ALA A 236 7.83 10.56 -6.75
N TRP A 237 9.02 10.97 -6.34
CA TRP A 237 10.12 11.39 -7.20
C TRP A 237 10.58 10.25 -8.13
N TYR A 238 10.98 9.10 -7.57
CA TYR A 238 11.46 8.01 -8.42
C TYR A 238 10.36 7.37 -9.28
N ASN A 239 9.08 7.48 -8.90
CA ASN A 239 7.95 7.03 -9.71
C ASN A 239 7.41 8.09 -10.68
N GLY A 240 8.01 9.29 -10.73
CA GLY A 240 7.63 10.34 -11.69
C GLY A 240 6.25 10.93 -11.44
N HIS A 241 5.86 11.10 -10.17
CA HIS A 241 4.62 11.77 -9.80
C HIS A 241 4.65 13.26 -10.22
N PRO A 242 3.62 13.80 -10.91
CA PRO A 242 3.67 15.14 -11.49
C PRO A 242 3.80 16.28 -10.47
N ASP A 243 3.31 16.10 -9.24
CA ASP A 243 3.43 17.10 -8.17
C ASP A 243 4.82 17.19 -7.54
N VAL A 244 5.75 16.29 -7.88
CA VAL A 244 7.10 16.28 -7.31
C VAL A 244 8.11 16.68 -8.39
N PRO A 245 8.87 17.78 -8.19
CA PRO A 245 9.81 18.24 -9.21
C PRO A 245 10.99 17.27 -9.35
N ALA A 246 11.58 17.24 -10.55
CA ALA A 246 12.67 16.32 -10.87
C ALA A 246 13.93 16.48 -9.99
N ASN A 247 14.12 17.67 -9.39
CA ASN A 247 15.22 17.99 -8.49
C ASN A 247 14.83 17.93 -7.00
N ALA A 248 13.67 17.33 -6.65
CA ALA A 248 13.18 17.27 -5.27
C ALA A 248 14.09 16.50 -4.30
N VAL A 249 14.88 15.55 -4.82
CA VAL A 249 15.76 14.70 -4.03
C VAL A 249 17.20 15.02 -4.36
N ASP A 250 17.93 15.51 -3.37
CA ASP A 250 19.38 15.59 -3.43
C ASP A 250 19.98 14.21 -3.16
N LEU A 251 21.11 13.88 -3.78
CA LEU A 251 21.85 12.63 -3.56
C LEU A 251 23.35 12.90 -3.34
N SER A 252 23.68 14.13 -2.93
CA SER A 252 25.06 14.57 -2.67
C SER A 252 25.62 14.09 -1.33
N ALA A 253 24.76 13.65 -0.41
CA ALA A 253 25.15 13.08 0.88
C ALA A 253 25.68 11.65 0.72
N GLU A 254 26.70 11.29 1.52
CA GLU A 254 27.23 9.92 1.58
C GLU A 254 26.40 9.02 2.51
N ARG A 255 25.82 9.59 3.57
CA ARG A 255 24.93 8.91 4.52
C ARG A 255 23.54 9.53 4.52
N VAL A 256 22.52 8.67 4.43
CA VAL A 256 21.10 9.02 4.57
C VAL A 256 20.52 8.25 5.75
N VAL A 257 19.82 8.94 6.65
CA VAL A 257 19.07 8.29 7.74
C VAL A 257 17.59 8.24 7.41
N LEU A 258 17.03 7.03 7.34
CA LEU A 258 15.61 6.75 7.22
C LEU A 258 14.99 6.56 8.60
N VAL A 259 14.10 7.45 9.02
CA VAL A 259 13.37 7.30 10.28
C VAL A 259 12.17 6.39 10.05
N GLY A 260 12.26 5.16 10.56
CA GLY A 260 11.24 4.12 10.41
C GLY A 260 11.77 2.88 9.67
N THR A 261 11.14 1.74 9.95
CA THR A 261 11.51 0.43 9.40
C THR A 261 10.35 -0.28 8.69
N GLY A 262 9.32 0.45 8.25
CA GLY A 262 8.24 -0.13 7.45
C GLY A 262 8.67 -0.39 6.00
N ASN A 263 7.84 -1.11 5.23
CA ASN A 263 8.17 -1.48 3.84
C ASN A 263 8.54 -0.28 2.96
N VAL A 264 7.90 0.88 3.15
CA VAL A 264 8.26 2.11 2.41
C VAL A 264 9.69 2.56 2.71
N ALA A 265 10.18 2.39 3.94
CA ALA A 265 11.57 2.67 4.29
C ALA A 265 12.52 1.69 3.59
N LEU A 266 12.14 0.40 3.54
CA LEU A 266 12.90 -0.63 2.83
C LEU A 266 12.95 -0.33 1.32
N ASP A 267 11.83 0.06 0.70
CA ASP A 267 11.75 0.46 -0.71
C ASP A 267 12.70 1.64 -1.00
N VAL A 268 12.66 2.67 -0.16
CA VAL A 268 13.55 3.84 -0.32
C VAL A 268 15.01 3.42 -0.13
N ALA A 269 15.33 2.63 0.90
CA ALA A 269 16.69 2.14 1.10
C ALA A 269 17.18 1.31 -0.10
N ARG A 270 16.30 0.47 -0.64
CA ARG A 270 16.58 -0.40 -1.78
C ARG A 270 16.90 0.41 -3.03
N ILE A 271 16.07 1.40 -3.37
CA ILE A 271 16.27 2.28 -4.53
C ILE A 271 17.51 3.16 -4.36
N LEU A 272 17.72 3.77 -3.18
CA LEU A 272 18.88 4.64 -2.95
C LEU A 272 20.22 3.90 -2.98
N THR A 273 20.21 2.58 -2.74
CA THR A 273 21.42 1.74 -2.78
C THR A 273 21.55 0.88 -4.03
N ALA A 274 20.50 0.76 -4.87
CA ALA A 274 20.49 -0.09 -6.06
C ALA A 274 21.52 0.33 -7.10
N ASP A 275 22.16 -0.67 -7.73
CA ASP A 275 22.91 -0.42 -8.96
C ASP A 275 21.97 0.25 -9.97
N PRO A 276 22.29 1.46 -10.46
CA PRO A 276 21.46 2.12 -11.46
C PRO A 276 21.24 1.27 -12.72
N ASP A 277 22.17 0.38 -13.08
CA ASP A 277 22.02 -0.47 -14.25
C ASP A 277 20.98 -1.57 -14.05
N ASP A 278 20.78 -2.06 -12.82
CA ASP A 278 19.67 -2.98 -12.49
C ASP A 278 18.31 -2.30 -12.60
N LEU A 279 18.27 -0.97 -12.45
CA LEU A 279 17.06 -0.17 -12.60
C LEU A 279 16.80 0.25 -14.05
N ALA A 280 17.80 0.16 -14.93
CA ALA A 280 17.72 0.52 -16.33
C ALA A 280 16.86 -0.50 -17.11
N GLY A 281 15.57 -0.20 -17.25
CA GLY A 281 14.56 -1.10 -17.86
C GLY A 281 13.31 -1.26 -17.00
N THR A 282 13.35 -0.76 -15.76
CA THR A 282 12.18 -0.67 -14.90
C THR A 282 11.30 0.54 -15.25
N THR A 283 10.21 0.73 -14.50
CA THR A 283 9.32 1.89 -14.62
C THR A 283 9.82 3.14 -13.88
N ILE A 284 11.08 3.16 -13.44
CA ILE A 284 11.67 4.31 -12.74
C ILE A 284 11.68 5.55 -13.63
N ALA A 285 11.43 6.72 -13.05
CA ALA A 285 11.48 7.99 -13.77
C ALA A 285 12.89 8.27 -14.29
N THR A 286 13.00 8.70 -15.56
CA THR A 286 14.29 8.97 -16.22
C THR A 286 15.17 9.92 -15.42
N HIS A 287 14.60 11.02 -14.93
CA HIS A 287 15.33 12.00 -14.13
C HIS A 287 15.87 11.39 -12.82
N ALA A 288 15.14 10.44 -12.21
CA ALA A 288 15.58 9.81 -10.98
C ALA A 288 16.73 8.82 -11.24
N LEU A 289 16.64 8.05 -12.32
CA LEU A 289 17.70 7.15 -12.76
C LEU A 289 19.00 7.90 -13.07
N GLU A 290 18.93 9.01 -13.80
CA GLU A 290 20.07 9.88 -14.10
C GLU A 290 20.74 10.42 -12.83
N ARG A 291 19.94 10.78 -11.82
CA ARG A 291 20.44 11.24 -10.53
C ARG A 291 21.07 10.11 -9.73
N LEU A 292 20.49 8.91 -9.72
CA LEU A 292 21.06 7.73 -9.04
C LEU A 292 22.44 7.35 -9.59
N ARG A 293 22.68 7.54 -10.90
CA ARG A 293 24.00 7.32 -11.52
C ARG A 293 25.11 8.24 -10.99
N THR A 294 24.75 9.41 -10.47
CA THR A 294 25.70 10.37 -9.89
C THR A 294 25.63 10.43 -8.36
N SER A 295 24.91 9.50 -7.74
CA SER A 295 24.70 9.45 -6.30
C SER A 295 26.00 9.22 -5.52
N LYS A 296 26.20 10.04 -4.48
CA LYS A 296 27.29 9.88 -3.52
C LYS A 296 26.92 8.96 -2.35
N ILE A 297 25.66 8.52 -2.25
CA ILE A 297 25.20 7.67 -1.16
C ILE A 297 26.02 6.37 -1.12
N ARG A 298 26.57 6.07 0.05
CA ARG A 298 27.28 4.82 0.39
C ARG A 298 26.64 4.11 1.56
N GLU A 299 25.92 4.82 2.41
CA GLU A 299 25.25 4.22 3.56
C GLU A 299 23.84 4.74 3.74
N VAL A 300 22.89 3.81 3.90
CA VAL A 300 21.53 4.12 4.31
C VAL A 300 21.26 3.50 5.67
N VAL A 301 20.88 4.31 6.65
CA VAL A 301 20.60 3.85 8.01
C VAL A 301 19.09 3.81 8.23
N LEU A 302 18.55 2.62 8.47
CA LEU A 302 17.17 2.40 8.87
C LEU A 302 17.07 2.50 10.40
N LEU A 303 16.47 3.59 10.89
CA LEU A 303 16.41 3.93 12.30
C LEU A 303 15.08 3.46 12.90
N ALA A 304 15.13 2.52 13.85
CA ALA A 304 13.99 2.05 14.62
C ALA A 304 14.02 2.62 16.04
N ARG A 305 12.91 3.23 16.44
CA ARG A 305 12.70 3.69 17.83
C ARG A 305 12.55 2.56 18.86
N ARG A 306 12.22 1.34 18.42
CA ARG A 306 11.98 0.14 19.24
C ARG A 306 12.95 -0.97 18.86
N GLY A 307 12.83 -2.14 19.50
CA GLY A 307 13.69 -3.30 19.25
C GLY A 307 13.38 -4.05 17.95
N PRO A 308 14.23 -5.02 17.58
CA PRO A 308 14.04 -5.89 16.40
C PRO A 308 12.69 -6.59 16.32
N GLU A 309 12.14 -7.01 17.46
CA GLU A 309 10.84 -7.67 17.62
C GLU A 309 9.66 -6.80 17.16
N ASP A 310 9.84 -5.48 17.22
CA ASP A 310 8.83 -4.45 17.01
C ASP A 310 8.89 -3.80 15.61
N ALA A 311 9.75 -4.33 14.73
CA ALA A 311 9.99 -3.76 13.42
C ALA A 311 8.74 -3.81 12.53
N ALA A 312 8.55 -2.76 11.72
CA ALA A 312 7.32 -2.60 10.92
C ALA A 312 7.40 -3.23 9.52
N TYR A 313 8.57 -3.64 9.06
CA TYR A 313 8.73 -4.33 7.78
C TYR A 313 8.02 -5.67 7.79
N THR A 314 7.60 -6.16 6.63
CA THR A 314 7.17 -7.53 6.48
C THR A 314 8.37 -8.47 6.30
N SER A 315 8.26 -9.70 6.78
CA SER A 315 9.30 -10.73 6.65
C SER A 315 9.73 -10.95 5.19
N PRO A 316 8.80 -11.05 4.21
CA PRO A 316 9.17 -11.19 2.80
C PRO A 316 10.04 -10.03 2.27
N GLU A 317 9.71 -8.78 2.64
CA GLU A 317 10.45 -7.60 2.18
C GLU A 317 11.84 -7.49 2.82
N LEU A 318 11.96 -7.85 4.11
CA LEU A 318 13.26 -7.90 4.77
C LEU A 318 14.15 -8.98 4.16
N LEU A 319 13.62 -10.18 3.93
CA LEU A 319 14.36 -11.29 3.32
C LEU A 319 14.81 -10.94 1.90
N ALA A 320 13.94 -10.29 1.11
CA ALA A 320 14.28 -9.78 -0.21
C ALA A 320 15.42 -8.75 -0.14
N LEU A 321 15.40 -7.85 0.85
CA LEU A 321 16.46 -6.86 1.03
C LEU A 321 17.78 -7.50 1.45
N ALA A 322 17.73 -8.46 2.38
CA ALA A 322 18.89 -9.19 2.90
C ALA A 322 19.57 -10.06 1.83
N GLY A 323 18.79 -10.61 0.89
CA GLY A 323 19.30 -11.46 -0.19
C GLY A 323 19.91 -10.72 -1.39
N ARG A 324 20.00 -9.38 -1.36
CA ARG A 324 20.54 -8.59 -2.48
C ARG A 324 22.05 -8.74 -2.61
N ALA A 325 22.50 -9.04 -3.81
CA ALA A 325 23.93 -9.03 -4.13
C ALA A 325 24.51 -7.61 -4.09
N GLY A 326 25.74 -7.47 -3.61
CA GLY A 326 26.51 -6.22 -3.70
C GLY A 326 26.15 -5.11 -2.71
N VAL A 327 25.10 -5.27 -1.90
CA VAL A 327 24.71 -4.30 -0.86
C VAL A 327 24.45 -5.02 0.47
N PRO A 328 25.46 -5.15 1.35
CA PRO A 328 25.26 -5.81 2.64
C PRO A 328 24.22 -5.07 3.50
N LEU A 329 23.33 -5.86 4.09
CA LEU A 329 22.44 -5.45 5.17
C LEU A 329 23.07 -5.86 6.51
N VAL A 330 23.42 -4.89 7.34
CA VAL A 330 24.08 -5.11 8.64
C VAL A 330 23.25 -4.55 9.78
N VAL A 331 23.41 -5.12 10.96
CA VAL A 331 22.79 -4.62 12.20
C VAL A 331 23.85 -3.90 13.02
N ASP A 332 23.55 -2.66 13.42
CA ASP A 332 24.36 -1.95 14.41
C ASP A 332 24.11 -2.53 15.80
N ASP A 333 25.15 -3.10 16.42
CA ASP A 333 25.07 -3.85 17.67
C ASP A 333 25.47 -3.04 18.92
N ALA A 334 25.63 -1.73 18.76
CA ALA A 334 26.02 -0.81 19.83
C ALA A 334 25.09 -0.87 21.07
N ASP A 335 23.81 -1.22 20.90
CA ASP A 335 22.87 -1.46 22.00
C ASP A 335 22.77 -2.97 22.29
N PRO A 336 23.24 -3.47 23.45
CA PRO A 336 23.24 -4.89 23.77
C PRO A 336 21.86 -5.56 23.76
N ARG A 337 20.78 -4.79 23.93
CA ARG A 337 19.40 -5.31 23.84
C ARG A 337 19.08 -5.81 22.44
N THR A 338 19.66 -5.18 21.42
CA THR A 338 19.51 -5.61 20.01
C THR A 338 20.06 -7.01 19.82
N THR A 339 21.30 -7.26 20.26
CA THR A 339 21.96 -8.57 20.15
C THR A 339 21.20 -9.63 20.93
N ALA A 340 20.79 -9.32 22.16
CA ALA A 340 20.01 -10.24 22.99
C ALA A 340 18.66 -10.63 22.33
N ALA A 341 17.96 -9.68 21.71
CA ALA A 341 16.70 -9.96 20.99
C ALA A 341 16.91 -10.87 19.77
N ILE A 342 17.98 -10.66 19.01
CA ILE A 342 18.32 -11.50 17.84
C ILE A 342 18.71 -12.91 18.28
N GLU A 343 19.49 -13.05 19.36
CA GLU A 343 19.89 -14.35 19.92
C GLU A 343 18.72 -15.15 20.49
N ALA A 344 17.75 -14.47 21.12
CA ALA A 344 16.51 -15.10 21.57
C ALA A 344 15.71 -15.69 20.39
N GLY A 345 15.85 -15.11 19.18
CA GLY A 345 15.40 -15.73 17.93
C GLY A 345 13.89 -15.84 17.80
N THR A 346 13.12 -14.91 18.36
CA THR A 346 11.66 -14.88 18.29
C THR A 346 11.15 -13.84 17.28
N GLY A 347 10.01 -14.14 16.65
CA GLY A 347 9.34 -13.22 15.71
C GLY A 347 10.27 -12.64 14.64
N LYS A 348 10.17 -11.32 14.41
CA LYS A 348 10.97 -10.62 13.39
C LYS A 348 12.47 -10.53 13.73
N ALA A 349 12.85 -10.66 14.98
CA ALA A 349 14.26 -10.65 15.38
C ALA A 349 15.00 -11.88 14.83
N ALA A 350 14.30 -13.01 14.69
CA ALA A 350 14.84 -14.26 14.16
C ALA A 350 15.38 -14.11 12.72
N LEU A 351 14.81 -13.20 11.93
CA LEU A 351 15.19 -12.92 10.54
C LEU A 351 16.56 -12.22 10.43
N LEU A 352 17.05 -11.63 11.52
CA LEU A 352 18.31 -10.90 11.56
C LEU A 352 19.50 -11.77 11.98
N ARG A 353 19.27 -13.06 12.30
CA ARG A 353 20.30 -13.94 12.89
C ARG A 353 21.52 -14.09 12.00
N ASP A 354 21.29 -14.23 10.70
CA ASP A 354 22.32 -14.48 9.67
C ASP A 354 22.92 -13.20 9.09
N LEU A 355 22.47 -12.03 9.55
CA LEU A 355 23.02 -10.74 9.11
C LEU A 355 24.32 -10.43 9.84
N GLY A 356 25.23 -9.72 9.14
CA GLY A 356 26.43 -9.17 9.75
C GLY A 356 26.08 -8.18 10.87
N ARG A 357 26.87 -8.20 11.95
CA ARG A 357 26.71 -7.32 13.12
C ARG A 357 28.01 -6.58 13.36
N GLU A 358 27.91 -5.29 13.64
CA GLU A 358 29.05 -4.45 13.95
C GLU A 358 28.64 -3.23 14.77
N THR A 359 29.57 -2.68 15.54
CA THR A 359 29.37 -1.39 16.21
C THR A 359 29.80 -0.29 15.26
N VAL A 360 28.86 0.56 14.85
CA VAL A 360 29.16 1.64 13.88
C VAL A 360 29.61 2.91 14.61
N ASP A 361 30.78 3.45 14.22
CA ASP A 361 31.20 4.79 14.62
C ASP A 361 30.51 5.86 13.75
N TRP A 362 29.46 6.46 14.30
CA TRP A 362 28.64 7.45 13.60
C TRP A 362 29.33 8.80 13.35
N THR A 363 30.50 9.03 13.95
CA THR A 363 31.28 10.25 13.74
C THR A 363 32.14 10.17 12.47
N VAL A 364 32.37 8.95 11.97
CA VAL A 364 33.20 8.70 10.79
C VAL A 364 32.32 8.62 9.54
N PRO A 365 32.73 9.22 8.41
CA PRO A 365 32.05 9.04 7.12
C PRO A 365 32.02 7.56 6.70
N PRO A 366 30.99 7.12 5.96
CA PRO A 366 30.96 5.75 5.46
C PRO A 366 32.15 5.49 4.50
N GLY A 367 32.65 4.26 4.47
CA GLY A 367 33.75 3.87 3.58
C GLY A 367 33.41 4.03 2.09
N SER A 368 34.44 4.19 1.25
CA SER A 368 34.29 4.47 -0.20
C SER A 368 33.93 3.25 -1.06
N ASP A 369 34.09 2.04 -0.54
CA ASP A 369 34.31 0.85 -1.37
C ASP A 369 33.02 0.17 -1.85
N ALA A 370 31.96 0.14 -1.04
CA ALA A 370 30.67 -0.46 -1.39
C ALA A 370 29.51 0.22 -0.67
N ARG A 371 28.31 0.15 -1.28
CA ARG A 371 27.08 0.65 -0.65
C ARG A 371 26.58 -0.35 0.39
N ARG A 372 26.00 0.13 1.49
CA ARG A 372 25.44 -0.72 2.55
C ARG A 372 24.17 -0.16 3.15
N ILE A 373 23.41 -1.03 3.81
CA ILE A 373 22.24 -0.66 4.61
C ILE A 373 22.49 -1.08 6.05
N VAL A 374 22.27 -0.17 7.00
CA VAL A 374 22.45 -0.42 8.43
C VAL A 374 21.10 -0.37 9.13
N LEU A 375 20.74 -1.41 9.88
CA LEU A 375 19.60 -1.41 10.79
C LEU A 375 20.08 -0.98 12.18
N ARG A 376 19.52 0.11 12.71
CA ARG A 376 19.80 0.58 14.07
C ARG A 376 18.53 0.62 14.90
N PHE A 377 18.50 -0.16 15.98
CA PHE A 377 17.35 -0.31 16.86
C PHE A 377 17.46 0.52 18.14
N HIS A 378 16.37 0.58 18.92
CA HIS A 378 16.27 1.32 20.18
C HIS A 378 16.73 2.79 20.11
N SER A 379 16.60 3.40 18.93
CA SER A 379 17.13 4.72 18.61
C SER A 379 16.00 5.63 18.17
N ALA A 380 15.31 6.24 19.13
CA ALA A 380 14.27 7.21 18.86
C ALA A 380 14.91 8.57 18.50
N PRO A 381 14.57 9.18 17.35
CA PRO A 381 15.08 10.50 17.01
C PRO A 381 14.49 11.56 17.95
N THR A 382 15.33 12.48 18.42
CA THR A 382 14.93 13.58 19.31
C THR A 382 15.10 14.94 18.66
N GLU A 383 15.98 15.07 17.66
CA GLU A 383 16.23 16.33 16.95
C GLU A 383 16.88 16.05 15.59
N ILE A 384 16.49 16.80 14.56
CA ILE A 384 17.22 16.83 13.29
C ILE A 384 18.20 18.01 13.36
N VAL A 385 19.48 17.68 13.32
CA VAL A 385 20.54 18.61 13.69
C VAL A 385 21.05 19.32 12.44
N GLY A 386 21.22 20.65 12.51
CA GLY A 386 21.76 21.46 11.42
C GLY A 386 21.47 22.94 11.60
N ASP A 387 22.25 23.79 10.93
CA ASP A 387 22.06 25.25 10.96
C ASP A 387 21.25 25.71 9.74
N THR A 388 21.81 25.54 8.54
CA THR A 388 21.16 25.90 7.26
C THR A 388 20.64 24.70 6.49
N GLN A 389 21.13 23.50 6.83
CA GLN A 389 20.76 22.22 6.24
C GLN A 389 21.08 21.10 7.23
N VAL A 390 20.50 19.93 7.00
CA VAL A 390 20.75 18.74 7.81
C VAL A 390 22.25 18.38 7.84
N ARG A 391 22.78 18.18 9.05
CA ARG A 391 24.12 17.62 9.31
C ARG A 391 24.09 16.30 10.08
N GLY A 392 22.94 15.96 10.65
CA GLY A 392 22.75 14.69 11.34
C GLY A 392 21.40 14.59 12.03
N VAL A 393 21.24 13.53 12.80
CA VAL A 393 20.08 13.30 13.66
C VAL A 393 20.56 12.91 15.04
N ARG A 394 20.00 13.55 16.07
CA ARG A 394 20.22 13.17 17.46
C ARG A 394 19.19 12.12 17.84
N VAL A 395 19.64 11.04 18.46
CA VAL A 395 18.81 9.90 18.84
C VAL A 395 19.05 9.52 20.30
N THR A 396 18.09 8.83 20.89
CA THR A 396 18.30 8.18 22.19
C THR A 396 19.39 7.11 22.08
N GLY A 397 20.23 6.98 23.11
CA GLY A 397 21.17 5.89 23.28
C GLY A 397 21.18 5.39 24.72
N GLN A 398 21.81 4.24 24.95
CA GLN A 398 21.84 3.61 26.28
C GLN A 398 22.58 4.48 27.32
N GLU A 399 23.73 5.04 26.94
CA GLU A 399 24.57 5.85 27.83
C GLU A 399 24.34 7.37 27.67
N GLY A 400 23.33 7.75 26.88
CA GLY A 400 23.00 9.14 26.58
C GLY A 400 22.65 9.35 25.10
N PRO A 401 22.32 10.59 24.71
CA PRO A 401 22.03 10.91 23.32
C PRO A 401 23.22 10.62 22.40
N VAL A 402 22.96 10.02 21.25
CA VAL A 402 23.94 9.76 20.19
C VAL A 402 23.60 10.63 18.99
N GLU A 403 24.61 11.21 18.35
CA GLU A 403 24.42 11.96 17.11
C GLU A 403 24.91 11.12 15.93
N ILE A 404 24.03 10.92 14.95
CA ILE A 404 24.34 10.23 13.70
C ILE A 404 24.60 11.27 12.63
N ALA A 405 25.86 11.45 12.22
CA ALA A 405 26.23 12.41 11.20
C ALA A 405 25.68 11.98 9.84
N ALA A 406 24.81 12.78 9.23
CA ALA A 406 24.12 12.45 7.98
C ALA A 406 23.80 13.72 7.19
N GLY A 407 23.96 13.69 5.87
CA GLY A 407 23.63 14.84 5.03
C GLY A 407 22.15 14.92 4.66
N GLN A 408 21.40 13.84 4.89
CA GLN A 408 19.95 13.79 4.67
C GLN A 408 19.25 12.90 5.70
N VAL A 409 18.02 13.32 6.03
CA VAL A 409 17.06 12.55 6.82
C VAL A 409 15.79 12.35 6.01
N VAL A 410 15.35 11.11 5.87
CA VAL A 410 14.12 10.73 5.18
C VAL A 410 13.12 10.17 6.20
N ARG A 411 11.97 10.81 6.34
CA ARG A 411 10.94 10.46 7.33
C ARG A 411 9.99 9.41 6.74
N ALA A 412 10.10 8.17 7.21
CA ALA A 412 9.30 7.04 6.78
C ALA A 412 8.33 6.56 7.88
N VAL A 413 7.68 7.51 8.57
CA VAL A 413 6.80 7.26 9.73
C VAL A 413 5.30 7.15 9.38
N GLY A 414 5.00 6.93 8.10
CA GLY A 414 3.65 6.67 7.61
C GLY A 414 3.03 7.83 6.81
N TYR A 415 2.04 7.47 6.00
CA TYR A 415 1.24 8.43 5.24
C TYR A 415 0.18 9.10 6.12
N ARG A 416 -0.45 10.15 5.59
CA ARG A 416 -1.59 10.85 6.19
C ARG A 416 -2.53 11.36 5.10
N GLY A 417 -3.84 11.27 5.35
CA GLY A 417 -4.85 11.89 4.49
C GLY A 417 -4.73 13.40 4.47
N VAL A 418 -5.34 14.01 3.45
CA VAL A 418 -5.45 15.46 3.29
C VAL A 418 -6.94 15.81 3.25
N PRO A 419 -7.38 16.91 3.90
CA PRO A 419 -8.76 17.35 3.83
C PRO A 419 -9.21 17.57 2.38
N VAL A 420 -10.42 17.15 2.06
CA VAL A 420 -11.10 17.53 0.82
C VAL A 420 -12.05 18.68 1.16
N PRO A 421 -11.88 19.89 0.59
CA PRO A 421 -12.76 21.01 0.87
C PRO A 421 -14.24 20.65 0.68
N GLY A 422 -15.04 20.83 1.74
CA GLY A 422 -16.45 20.47 1.78
C GLY A 422 -16.78 19.09 2.38
N LEU A 423 -15.79 18.34 2.87
CA LEU A 423 -16.00 17.12 3.68
C LEU A 423 -15.47 17.31 5.11
N PRO A 424 -16.04 16.60 6.10
CA PRO A 424 -15.46 16.55 7.44
C PRO A 424 -14.09 15.87 7.40
N PHE A 425 -13.22 16.23 8.33
CA PHE A 425 -11.88 15.65 8.44
C PHE A 425 -11.47 15.53 9.90
N ASP A 426 -10.94 14.37 10.26
CA ASP A 426 -10.33 14.10 11.55
C ASP A 426 -8.82 14.35 11.41
N ASP A 427 -8.34 15.44 12.01
CA ASP A 427 -6.94 15.84 11.91
C ASP A 427 -5.96 14.91 12.65
N ASP A 428 -6.42 14.26 13.71
CA ASP A 428 -5.60 13.34 14.51
C ASP A 428 -5.39 12.02 13.76
N ARG A 429 -6.47 11.48 13.19
CA ARG A 429 -6.41 10.23 12.42
C ARG A 429 -5.94 10.45 10.98
N GLY A 430 -6.13 11.67 10.45
CA GLY A 430 -5.87 12.00 9.06
C GLY A 430 -6.83 11.27 8.10
N THR A 431 -8.10 11.17 8.48
CA THR A 431 -9.15 10.42 7.77
C THR A 431 -10.45 11.22 7.68
N ILE A 432 -11.36 10.83 6.80
CA ILE A 432 -12.72 11.38 6.77
C ILE A 432 -13.59 10.58 7.74
N PRO A 433 -14.22 11.21 8.76
CA PRO A 433 -15.13 10.55 9.70
C PRO A 433 -16.27 9.82 8.97
N ASN A 434 -16.50 8.56 9.33
CA ASN A 434 -17.47 7.71 8.65
C ASN A 434 -17.96 6.54 9.52
N THR A 435 -19.14 6.02 9.18
CA THR A 435 -19.72 4.78 9.72
C THR A 435 -20.00 3.79 8.59
N ALA A 436 -19.31 2.63 8.57
CA ALA A 436 -19.36 1.66 7.47
C ALA A 436 -19.09 2.28 6.07
N GLY A 437 -18.35 3.39 6.04
CA GLY A 437 -18.07 4.15 4.82
C GLY A 437 -19.07 5.27 4.51
N ARG A 438 -20.21 5.42 5.19
CA ARG A 438 -21.07 6.63 5.10
C ARG A 438 -20.35 7.80 5.75
N VAL A 439 -20.15 8.91 5.04
CA VAL A 439 -19.50 10.10 5.60
C VAL A 439 -20.41 10.75 6.64
N ASP A 440 -19.87 11.03 7.82
CA ASP A 440 -20.65 11.60 8.92
C ASP A 440 -21.19 12.99 8.55
N GLY A 441 -22.48 13.22 8.77
CA GLY A 441 -23.13 14.51 8.48
C GLY A 441 -23.33 14.84 7.00
N ARG A 442 -23.08 13.90 6.06
CA ARG A 442 -23.20 14.17 4.63
C ARG A 442 -23.86 13.00 3.86
N SER A 443 -25.17 13.13 3.65
CA SER A 443 -25.97 12.14 2.90
C SER A 443 -25.48 11.99 1.46
N GLY A 444 -25.46 10.75 0.95
CA GLY A 444 -25.00 10.42 -0.39
C GLY A 444 -23.48 10.47 -0.59
N ALA A 445 -22.70 10.77 0.45
CA ALA A 445 -21.24 10.73 0.41
C ALA A 445 -20.70 9.50 1.16
N TYR A 446 -19.77 8.80 0.51
CA TYR A 446 -19.15 7.58 1.02
C TYR A 446 -17.63 7.65 0.90
N VAL A 447 -16.89 6.86 1.66
CA VAL A 447 -15.42 6.79 1.62
C VAL A 447 -14.93 5.34 1.57
N VAL A 448 -13.84 5.11 0.84
CA VAL A 448 -13.17 3.80 0.73
C VAL A 448 -11.66 3.92 0.87
N GLY A 449 -10.99 2.81 1.18
CA GLY A 449 -9.53 2.72 1.23
C GLY A 449 -8.90 3.51 2.38
N TRP A 450 -7.72 4.07 2.14
CA TRP A 450 -6.93 4.71 3.20
C TRP A 450 -7.54 5.98 3.78
N ILE A 451 -8.34 6.74 3.02
CA ILE A 451 -9.03 7.92 3.58
C ILE A 451 -10.14 7.51 4.58
N LYS A 452 -10.67 6.28 4.45
CA LYS A 452 -11.65 5.68 5.36
C LYS A 452 -10.99 5.04 6.59
N ARG A 453 -9.97 4.21 6.37
CA ARG A 453 -9.39 3.30 7.39
C ARG A 453 -8.11 3.81 8.02
N GLY A 454 -7.47 4.81 7.43
CA GLY A 454 -6.07 5.15 7.67
C GLY A 454 -5.13 4.39 6.72
N PRO A 455 -3.86 4.83 6.61
CA PRO A 455 -2.91 4.32 5.62
C PRO A 455 -2.21 3.05 6.08
N SER A 456 -2.99 1.99 6.28
CA SER A 456 -2.52 0.65 6.62
C SER A 456 -3.25 -0.42 5.82
N GLY A 457 -2.61 -1.59 5.71
CA GLY A 457 -3.05 -2.68 4.85
C GLY A 457 -2.67 -2.48 3.38
N GLY A 458 -2.21 -3.56 2.76
CA GLY A 458 -1.81 -3.61 1.35
C GLY A 458 -2.97 -3.42 0.38
N ILE A 459 -2.73 -3.71 -0.90
CA ILE A 459 -3.69 -3.51 -1.99
C ILE A 459 -5.00 -4.26 -1.71
N GLY A 460 -4.94 -5.54 -1.34
CA GLY A 460 -6.12 -6.38 -1.12
C GLY A 460 -7.01 -5.98 0.05
N ALA A 461 -6.48 -5.33 1.09
CA ALA A 461 -7.29 -4.77 2.17
C ALA A 461 -8.31 -3.72 1.66
N ASN A 462 -8.02 -3.10 0.50
CA ASN A 462 -8.94 -2.16 -0.12
C ASN A 462 -10.13 -2.84 -0.81
N ARG A 463 -10.02 -4.13 -1.19
CA ARG A 463 -11.11 -4.89 -1.81
C ARG A 463 -12.24 -5.13 -0.82
N THR A 464 -11.94 -5.70 0.35
CA THR A 464 -12.92 -5.90 1.43
C THR A 464 -13.52 -4.58 1.90
N CYS A 465 -12.66 -3.55 2.04
CA CYS A 465 -13.09 -2.21 2.41
C CYS A 465 -14.07 -1.58 1.41
N ALA A 466 -13.81 -1.72 0.10
CA ALA A 466 -14.70 -1.24 -0.95
C ALA A 466 -16.01 -2.04 -0.97
N ARG A 467 -15.95 -3.37 -0.83
CA ARG A 467 -17.13 -4.26 -0.77
C ARG A 467 -18.07 -3.86 0.36
N GLU A 468 -17.55 -3.57 1.56
CA GLU A 468 -18.36 -3.09 2.69
C GLU A 468 -19.08 -1.79 2.32
N THR A 469 -18.35 -0.78 1.83
CA THR A 469 -18.93 0.53 1.52
C THR A 469 -19.92 0.47 0.36
N VAL A 470 -19.67 -0.32 -0.67
CA VAL A 470 -20.63 -0.50 -1.76
C VAL A 470 -21.88 -1.22 -1.27
N ALA A 471 -21.77 -2.23 -0.38
CA ALA A 471 -22.94 -2.86 0.22
C ALA A 471 -23.79 -1.84 0.99
N THR A 472 -23.13 -1.00 1.80
CA THR A 472 -23.75 0.08 2.55
C THR A 472 -24.46 1.12 1.65
N LEU A 473 -23.82 1.52 0.54
CA LEU A 473 -24.41 2.43 -0.44
C LEU A 473 -25.67 1.81 -1.06
N LEU A 474 -25.61 0.53 -1.47
CA LEU A 474 -26.75 -0.15 -2.09
C LEU A 474 -27.90 -0.35 -1.08
N GLU A 475 -27.59 -0.66 0.17
CA GLU A 475 -28.56 -0.72 1.26
C GLU A 475 -29.31 0.63 1.41
N ASP A 476 -28.58 1.76 1.40
CA ASP A 476 -29.20 3.08 1.48
C ASP A 476 -30.17 3.36 0.32
N ILE A 477 -29.82 2.92 -0.89
CA ILE A 477 -30.69 3.04 -2.05
C ILE A 477 -31.94 2.15 -1.89
N THR A 478 -31.75 0.88 -1.57
CA THR A 478 -32.84 -0.11 -1.50
C THR A 478 -33.81 0.16 -0.34
N SER A 479 -33.33 0.72 0.76
CA SER A 479 -34.15 1.14 1.91
C SER A 479 -34.86 2.49 1.69
N GLY A 480 -34.51 3.23 0.63
CA GLY A 480 -35.03 4.57 0.34
C GLY A 480 -34.37 5.68 1.15
N ALA A 481 -33.34 5.38 1.96
CA ALA A 481 -32.55 6.37 2.68
C ALA A 481 -31.75 7.29 1.73
N LEU A 482 -31.40 6.79 0.55
CA LEU A 482 -30.80 7.55 -0.54
C LEU A 482 -31.70 7.50 -1.79
N PRO A 483 -32.41 8.59 -2.14
CA PRO A 483 -33.29 8.60 -3.30
C PRO A 483 -32.48 8.62 -4.61
N VAL A 484 -32.78 7.68 -5.50
CA VAL A 484 -32.25 7.69 -6.88
C VAL A 484 -33.11 8.62 -7.74
N ARG A 485 -32.49 9.57 -8.41
CA ARG A 485 -33.22 10.59 -9.17
C ARG A 485 -33.86 9.98 -10.41
N ALA A 486 -35.16 10.25 -10.58
CA ALA A 486 -35.86 9.95 -11.83
C ALA A 486 -35.17 10.68 -12.98
N ARG A 487 -34.74 9.95 -14.01
CA ARG A 487 -34.03 10.54 -15.15
C ARG A 487 -34.85 11.68 -15.76
N ARG A 488 -34.21 12.83 -15.96
CA ARG A 488 -34.65 13.76 -17.00
C ARG A 488 -34.44 13.06 -18.33
N SER A 489 -35.52 12.65 -18.99
CA SER A 489 -35.47 12.12 -20.36
C SER A 489 -34.62 13.08 -21.22
N PRO A 490 -33.69 12.58 -22.07
CA PRO A 490 -32.95 13.44 -23.00
C PRO A 490 -33.89 14.30 -23.86
N VAL A 491 -35.06 13.75 -24.19
CA VAL A 491 -36.15 14.45 -24.88
C VAL A 491 -36.76 15.54 -23.99
N ALA A 492 -36.96 15.28 -22.69
CA ALA A 492 -37.47 16.28 -21.74
C ALA A 492 -36.46 17.41 -21.47
N ALA A 493 -35.16 17.09 -21.39
CA ALA A 493 -34.09 18.08 -21.23
C ALA A 493 -33.92 18.94 -22.49
N LEU A 494 -34.04 18.33 -23.68
CA LEU A 494 -34.05 19.04 -24.96
C LEU A 494 -35.31 19.92 -25.09
N ALA A 495 -36.49 19.40 -24.74
CA ALA A 495 -37.75 20.13 -24.76
C ALA A 495 -37.77 21.31 -23.78
N ALA A 496 -37.20 21.17 -22.59
CA ALA A 496 -37.04 22.28 -21.63
C ALA A 496 -36.14 23.39 -22.20
N ARG A 497 -35.11 23.04 -22.97
CA ARG A 497 -34.23 23.99 -23.67
C ARG A 497 -34.93 24.75 -24.80
N PHE A 498 -35.96 24.16 -25.41
CA PHE A 498 -36.78 24.80 -26.45
C PHE A 498 -37.98 25.58 -25.89
N ARG A 499 -38.40 25.34 -24.65
CA ARG A 499 -39.48 26.11 -23.97
C ARG A 499 -38.99 27.38 -23.26
N GLY A 500 -37.67 27.58 -23.18
CA GLY A 500 -37.04 28.78 -22.61
C GLY A 500 -36.55 29.80 -23.65
N ARG A 501 -36.96 29.65 -24.91
CA ARG A 501 -36.86 30.64 -25.99
C ARG A 501 -38.27 31.02 -26.41
#